data_AF-G5QE32-F1
#
_entry.id   AF-G5QE32-F1
#
_cell.length_a   1.000
_cell.length_b   1.000
_cell.length_c   1.000
_cell.angle_alpha   90.00
_cell.angle_beta   90.00
_cell.angle_gamma   90.00
#
_symmetry.space_group_name_H-M   'P 1'
#
loop_
_entity.id
_entity.type
_entity.pdbx_description
1 polymer ?
#
loop_
_entity_poly.entity_id
_entity_poly.type
_entity_poly.pdbx_seq_one_letter_code
_entity_poly.pdbx_strand_id
1 'polypeptide(L)'
;MNIARQRTTWDYDRFYHGVNEPLDVSSRQKYTETTMSFNVSIPLDWGENRTSVAMNYNQSSQSRSSTVSMTGSSGENSDLSWSVYGGYERYRNSNSDSSAPTTFGGNLQQNTRFGALRANYDQGDNYRQEGLGASGTLVLHSGGLTAGPYTSDTFALIHADGAQGAIVQNGQGAVVDRFGYAILPSLSPYRVNNVTLDTRKMRSDAELTGGSQQIVPYAGAIARVNFATISGKAVLISVKMPDGGIPPMGADVFNGEGTNIGMVGQSGQIYARIAHPSGSLLVRWGTGANQRCRVAYQLDLHTKEPFLYLNKICEKE
;
A
#
# COMPACT_ATOMS: atom_id res chain seq x y z
N MET A 1 13.35 9.05 -30.10
CA MET A 1 13.25 10.24 -30.98
C MET A 1 11.85 10.26 -31.54
N ASN A 2 11.10 11.35 -31.33
CA ASN A 2 9.75 11.50 -31.85
C ASN A 2 9.65 12.79 -32.66
N ILE A 3 8.87 12.76 -33.73
CA ILE A 3 8.56 13.93 -34.55
C ILE A 3 7.04 14.02 -34.64
N ALA A 4 6.49 15.16 -34.23
CA ALA A 4 5.07 15.43 -34.28
C ALA A 4 4.81 16.74 -35.05
N ARG A 5 3.72 16.77 -35.82
CA ARG A 5 3.28 17.95 -36.56
C ARG A 5 1.83 18.24 -36.23
N GLN A 6 1.56 19.41 -35.65
CA GLN A 6 0.23 19.88 -35.32
C GLN A 6 -0.14 21.04 -36.24
N ARG A 7 -1.41 21.07 -36.69
CA ARG A 7 -1.96 22.17 -37.48
C ARG A 7 -3.18 22.71 -36.79
N THR A 8 -3.13 23.98 -36.40
CA THR A 8 -4.25 24.71 -35.80
C THR A 8 -4.77 25.70 -36.83
N THR A 9 -6.06 25.65 -37.11
CA THR A 9 -6.72 26.58 -38.03
C THR A 9 -7.67 27.45 -37.22
N TRP A 10 -7.48 28.76 -37.29
CA TRP A 10 -8.40 29.72 -36.68
C TRP A 10 -9.38 30.18 -37.74
N ASP A 11 -10.66 30.11 -37.40
CA ASP A 11 -11.77 30.57 -38.22
C ASP A 11 -12.39 31.79 -37.53
N TYR A 12 -12.45 32.91 -38.26
CA TYR A 12 -12.99 34.18 -37.77
C TYR A 12 -14.30 34.56 -38.50
N ASP A 13 -14.97 33.59 -39.13
CA ASP A 13 -16.27 33.87 -39.75
C ASP A 13 -17.37 34.12 -38.71
N ARG A 14 -18.04 35.26 -38.82
CA ARG A 14 -19.37 35.46 -38.21
C ARG A 14 -20.37 34.65 -39.02
N PHE A 15 -21.03 33.69 -38.39
CA PHE A 15 -22.14 32.93 -38.96
C PHE A 15 -23.33 33.84 -39.31
N TYR A 16 -23.31 34.49 -40.48
CA TYR A 16 -24.50 35.02 -41.13
C TYR A 16 -24.80 34.14 -42.34
N HIS A 17 -25.80 33.27 -42.21
CA HIS A 17 -26.29 32.46 -43.33
C HIS A 17 -27.08 33.34 -44.31
N GLY A 18 -26.45 33.71 -45.42
CA GLY A 18 -27.11 34.13 -46.66
C GLY A 18 -27.02 33.00 -47.69
N VAL A 19 -28.15 32.63 -48.29
CA VAL A 19 -28.33 31.41 -49.11
C VAL A 19 -27.54 31.39 -50.44
N ASN A 20 -26.72 32.41 -50.74
CA ASN A 20 -26.08 32.58 -52.06
C ASN A 20 -24.63 33.12 -52.07
N GLU A 21 -23.88 33.10 -50.96
CA GLU A 21 -22.45 33.46 -51.02
C GLU A 21 -21.54 32.24 -51.28
N PRO A 22 -20.60 32.30 -52.24
CA PRO A 22 -19.60 31.25 -52.41
C PRO A 22 -18.67 31.21 -51.19
N LEU A 23 -18.46 30.01 -50.63
CA LEU A 23 -17.54 29.75 -49.52
C LEU A 23 -16.11 30.20 -49.88
N ASP A 24 -15.72 31.42 -49.48
CA ASP A 24 -14.36 31.93 -49.67
C ASP A 24 -13.43 31.31 -48.62
N VAL A 25 -12.74 30.23 -49.01
CA VAL A 25 -11.88 29.42 -48.12
C VAL A 25 -10.49 30.07 -47.91
N SER A 26 -10.26 31.28 -48.41
CA SER A 26 -8.95 31.93 -48.50
C SER A 26 -8.49 32.64 -47.21
N SER A 27 -9.40 32.97 -46.28
CA SER A 27 -9.10 33.76 -45.08
C SER A 27 -8.57 32.95 -43.87
N ARG A 28 -8.53 31.62 -43.95
CA ARG A 28 -8.17 30.75 -42.82
C ARG A 28 -6.70 30.89 -42.44
N GLN A 29 -6.40 31.51 -41.30
CA GLN A 29 -5.07 31.50 -40.72
C GLN A 29 -4.72 30.09 -40.24
N LYS A 30 -3.70 29.47 -40.87
CA LYS A 30 -3.26 28.11 -40.57
C LYS A 30 -1.90 28.17 -39.89
N TYR A 31 -1.86 27.88 -38.60
CA TYR A 31 -0.61 27.73 -37.85
C TYR A 31 -0.20 26.27 -37.91
N THR A 32 1.01 26.02 -38.39
CA THR A 32 1.61 24.68 -38.38
C THR A 32 2.80 24.71 -37.45
N GLU A 33 2.79 23.82 -36.47
CA GLU A 33 3.89 23.63 -35.54
C GLU A 33 4.48 22.24 -35.74
N THR A 34 5.80 22.18 -35.86
CA THR A 34 6.55 20.92 -35.94
C THR A 34 7.45 20.84 -34.74
N THR A 35 7.32 19.78 -33.95
CA THR A 35 8.12 19.56 -32.75
C THR A 35 8.90 18.26 -32.89
N MET A 36 10.21 18.35 -32.68
CA MET A 36 11.14 17.23 -32.61
C MET A 36 11.60 17.06 -31.17
N SER A 37 11.51 15.83 -30.66
CA SER A 37 11.94 15.50 -29.30
C SER A 37 12.94 14.34 -29.29
N PHE A 38 13.97 14.51 -28.47
CA PHE A 38 15.01 13.52 -28.22
C PHE A 38 15.14 13.36 -26.70
N ASN A 39 14.99 12.12 -26.21
CA ASN A 39 15.10 11.79 -24.80
C ASN A 39 16.09 10.63 -24.65
N VAL A 40 17.02 10.76 -23.72
CA VAL A 40 17.97 9.72 -23.31
C VAL A 40 17.86 9.57 -21.81
N SER A 41 17.56 8.37 -21.33
CA SER A 41 17.50 8.07 -19.90
C SER A 41 18.46 6.93 -19.55
N ILE A 42 19.28 7.16 -18.54
CA ILE A 42 20.24 6.19 -18.01
C ILE A 42 19.81 5.85 -16.58
N PRO A 43 19.34 4.61 -16.31
CA PRO A 43 19.14 4.17 -14.94
C PRO A 43 20.51 3.98 -14.26
N LEU A 44 20.61 4.49 -13.04
CA LEU A 44 21.75 4.38 -12.14
C LEU A 44 21.27 3.63 -10.88
N ASP A 45 21.35 2.31 -10.92
CA ASP A 45 20.99 1.47 -9.78
C ASP A 45 22.21 1.32 -8.87
N TRP A 46 22.24 2.09 -7.77
CA TRP A 46 23.26 1.98 -6.73
C TRP A 46 22.65 1.40 -5.45
N GLY A 47 22.80 0.08 -5.27
CA GLY A 47 22.27 -0.62 -4.11
C GLY A 47 20.73 -0.69 -4.11
N GLU A 48 20.10 -0.29 -3.01
CA GLU A 48 18.62 -0.31 -2.87
C GLU A 48 17.94 0.97 -3.40
N ASN A 49 18.71 2.02 -3.69
CA ASN A 49 18.18 3.26 -4.24
C ASN A 49 18.15 3.18 -5.78
N ARG A 50 16.98 3.40 -6.36
CA ARG A 50 16.82 3.52 -7.81
C ARG A 50 16.96 4.98 -8.17
N THR A 51 18.00 5.31 -8.92
CA THR A 51 18.21 6.66 -9.43
C THR A 51 18.21 6.59 -10.95
N SER A 52 17.76 7.62 -11.64
CA SER A 52 17.90 7.72 -13.09
C SER A 52 18.22 9.14 -13.50
N VAL A 53 19.07 9.28 -14.51
CA VAL A 53 19.41 10.56 -15.11
C VAL A 53 18.85 10.56 -16.52
N ALA A 54 18.08 11.59 -16.86
CA ALA A 54 17.53 11.74 -18.19
C ALA A 54 17.88 13.12 -18.77
N MET A 55 18.14 13.15 -20.06
CA MET A 55 18.31 14.35 -20.84
C MET A 55 17.20 14.41 -21.89
N ASN A 56 16.43 15.49 -21.86
CA ASN A 56 15.38 15.77 -22.83
C ASN A 56 15.77 17.00 -23.65
N TYR A 57 15.68 16.88 -24.96
CA TYR A 57 15.90 17.94 -25.92
C TYR A 57 14.66 18.07 -26.79
N ASN A 58 14.04 19.24 -26.76
CA ASN A 58 12.86 19.55 -27.56
C ASN A 58 13.15 20.75 -28.47
N GLN A 59 12.71 20.65 -29.72
CA GLN A 59 12.85 21.70 -30.71
C GLN A 59 11.54 21.85 -31.47
N SER A 60 10.87 22.99 -31.32
CA SER A 60 9.72 23.38 -32.12
C SER A 60 10.11 24.40 -33.19
N SER A 61 9.13 24.81 -34.01
CA SER A 61 9.28 25.94 -34.92
C SER A 61 9.42 27.30 -34.21
N GLN A 62 9.25 27.37 -32.89
CA GLN A 62 9.32 28.62 -32.13
C GLN A 62 10.28 28.57 -30.95
N SER A 63 10.52 27.41 -30.35
CA SER A 63 11.43 27.28 -29.21
C SER A 63 12.37 26.07 -29.31
N ARG A 64 13.47 26.14 -28.57
CA ARG A 64 14.43 25.05 -28.36
C ARG A 64 14.69 24.95 -26.87
N SER A 65 14.41 23.81 -26.27
CA SER A 65 14.67 23.54 -24.86
C SER A 65 15.52 22.30 -24.67
N SER A 66 16.36 22.34 -23.63
CA SER A 66 17.16 21.21 -23.20
C SER A 66 17.10 21.13 -21.69
N THR A 67 16.63 20.02 -21.15
CA THR A 67 16.52 19.77 -19.72
C THR A 67 17.29 18.50 -19.35
N VAL A 68 17.97 18.53 -18.23
CA VAL A 68 18.59 17.38 -17.59
C VAL A 68 17.89 17.19 -16.26
N SER A 69 17.42 15.98 -16.01
CA SER A 69 16.69 15.62 -14.79
C SER A 69 17.34 14.42 -14.12
N MET A 70 17.40 14.44 -12.80
CA MET A 70 17.76 13.32 -11.96
C MET A 70 16.56 12.97 -11.09
N THR A 71 16.09 11.74 -11.18
CA THR A 71 14.96 11.23 -10.39
C THR A 71 15.44 10.06 -9.55
N GLY A 72 14.84 9.85 -8.39
CA GLY A 72 15.12 8.67 -7.61
C GLY A 72 14.03 8.31 -6.62
N SER A 73 14.14 7.09 -6.08
CA SER A 73 13.31 6.62 -4.98
C SER A 73 14.18 6.01 -3.87
N SER A 74 13.73 6.17 -2.63
CA SER A 74 14.42 5.66 -1.44
C SER A 74 13.42 5.10 -0.41
N GLY A 75 13.94 4.24 0.47
CA GLY A 75 13.18 3.51 1.49
C GLY A 75 12.90 2.05 1.11
N GLU A 76 12.65 1.22 2.12
CA GLU A 76 12.41 -0.24 2.00
C GLU A 76 11.30 -0.57 0.97
N ASN A 77 10.27 0.28 0.89
CA ASN A 77 9.17 0.16 -0.07
C ASN A 77 9.19 1.23 -1.18
N SER A 78 10.30 1.96 -1.35
CA SER A 78 10.39 3.13 -2.25
C SER A 78 9.33 4.21 -1.95
N ASP A 79 9.05 4.42 -0.66
CA ASP A 79 8.00 5.33 -0.18
C ASP A 79 8.34 6.81 -0.40
N LEU A 80 9.62 7.15 -0.57
CA LEU A 80 10.07 8.50 -0.90
C LEU A 80 10.53 8.54 -2.35
N SER A 81 9.88 9.37 -3.16
CA SER A 81 10.36 9.71 -4.50
C SER A 81 10.76 11.18 -4.57
N TRP A 82 11.78 11.47 -5.35
CA TRP A 82 12.28 12.81 -5.56
C TRP A 82 12.72 12.99 -7.01
N SER A 83 12.66 14.21 -7.49
CA SER A 83 13.31 14.57 -8.73
C SER A 83 13.80 16.00 -8.69
N VAL A 84 14.90 16.24 -9.38
CA VAL A 84 15.47 17.56 -9.60
C VAL A 84 15.79 17.68 -11.08
N TYR A 85 15.56 18.85 -11.64
CA TYR A 85 15.82 19.08 -13.04
C TYR A 85 16.28 20.50 -13.28
N GLY A 86 17.12 20.67 -14.28
CA GLY A 86 17.65 21.94 -14.70
C GLY A 86 17.78 21.99 -16.21
N GLY A 87 17.52 23.13 -16.80
CA GLY A 87 17.58 23.30 -18.24
C GLY A 87 17.50 24.74 -18.67
N TYR A 88 17.46 24.91 -19.99
CA TYR A 88 17.25 26.20 -20.60
C TYR A 88 16.26 26.09 -21.75
N GLU A 89 15.55 27.18 -22.02
CA GLU A 89 14.69 27.32 -23.18
C GLU A 89 15.12 28.57 -23.98
N ARG A 90 15.11 28.48 -25.31
CA ARG A 90 15.38 29.61 -26.21
C ARG A 90 14.23 29.77 -27.17
N TYR A 91 13.66 30.96 -27.22
CA TYR A 91 12.62 31.33 -28.18
C TYR A 91 13.25 32.00 -29.40
N ARG A 92 12.77 31.67 -30.62
CA ARG A 92 13.30 32.20 -31.88
C ARG A 92 13.18 33.72 -32.02
N ASN A 93 12.24 34.34 -31.31
CA ASN A 93 12.01 35.79 -31.33
C ASN A 93 12.74 36.56 -30.22
N SER A 94 13.59 35.91 -29.41
CA SER A 94 14.39 36.65 -28.43
C SER A 94 15.64 37.22 -29.11
N ASN A 95 15.91 38.52 -28.91
CA ASN A 95 17.09 39.19 -29.46
C ASN A 95 18.37 38.41 -29.12
N SER A 96 19.33 38.40 -30.03
CA SER A 96 20.59 37.64 -29.92
C SER A 96 21.42 37.90 -28.66
N ASP A 97 21.14 39.00 -27.93
CA ASP A 97 21.78 39.39 -26.66
C ASP A 97 21.04 38.94 -25.39
N SER A 98 19.84 38.37 -25.51
CA SER A 98 19.10 37.88 -24.34
C SER A 98 19.62 36.51 -23.90
N SER A 99 20.06 36.40 -22.64
CA SER A 99 20.44 35.13 -22.02
C SER A 99 19.29 34.12 -22.17
N ALA A 100 19.63 32.87 -22.50
CA ALA A 100 18.63 31.81 -22.60
C ALA A 100 17.99 31.59 -21.23
N PRO A 101 16.66 31.74 -21.07
CA PRO A 101 16.06 31.57 -19.77
C PRO A 101 16.33 30.19 -19.21
N THR A 102 16.86 30.21 -17.99
CA THR A 102 17.20 29.00 -17.24
C THR A 102 16.01 28.60 -16.39
N THR A 103 15.78 27.30 -16.30
CA THR A 103 14.77 26.73 -15.42
C THR A 103 15.44 25.71 -14.54
N PHE A 104 15.14 25.74 -13.26
CA PHE A 104 15.53 24.71 -12.30
C PHE A 104 14.34 24.43 -11.40
N GLY A 105 14.12 23.16 -11.11
CA GLY A 105 13.06 22.76 -10.21
C GLY A 105 13.33 21.42 -9.59
N GLY A 106 12.48 21.08 -8.64
CA GLY A 106 12.48 19.78 -8.01
C GLY A 106 11.13 19.48 -7.39
N ASN A 107 10.86 18.19 -7.24
CA ASN A 107 9.72 17.71 -6.50
C ASN A 107 10.13 16.60 -5.55
N LEU A 108 9.34 16.47 -4.49
CA LEU A 108 9.47 15.50 -3.44
C LEU A 108 8.09 14.92 -3.18
N GLN A 109 7.97 13.61 -3.14
CA GLN A 109 6.75 12.92 -2.76
C GLN A 109 7.07 11.84 -1.72
N GLN A 110 6.40 11.93 -0.58
CA GLN A 110 6.46 10.95 0.48
C GLN A 110 5.11 10.24 0.58
N ASN A 111 5.08 8.95 0.26
CA ASN A 111 3.94 8.10 0.55
C ASN A 111 4.00 7.66 2.01
N THR A 112 2.86 7.76 2.69
CA THR A 112 2.66 7.38 4.09
C THR A 112 1.45 6.45 4.16
N ARG A 113 1.28 5.76 5.30
CA ARG A 113 0.11 4.92 5.56
C ARG A 113 -1.24 5.66 5.49
N PHE A 114 -1.24 7.00 5.51
CA PHE A 114 -2.43 7.85 5.48
C PHE A 114 -2.63 8.61 4.17
N GLY A 115 -1.72 8.47 3.20
CA GLY A 115 -1.73 9.31 2.00
C GLY A 115 -0.35 9.69 1.51
N ALA A 116 -0.32 10.41 0.39
CA ALA A 116 0.90 10.96 -0.20
C ALA A 116 0.99 12.47 0.08
N LEU A 117 2.15 12.89 0.56
CA LEU A 117 2.55 14.29 0.70
C LEU A 117 3.45 14.65 -0.49
N ARG A 118 3.24 15.82 -1.09
CA ARG A 118 3.98 16.30 -2.25
C ARG A 118 4.45 17.73 -1.99
N ALA A 119 5.68 18.01 -2.39
CA ALA A 119 6.24 19.34 -2.44
C ALA A 119 6.91 19.52 -3.80
N ASN A 120 6.71 20.68 -4.42
CA ASN A 120 7.41 21.05 -5.64
C ASN A 120 7.88 22.50 -5.57
N TYR A 121 9.00 22.75 -6.21
CA TYR A 121 9.64 24.05 -6.30
C TYR A 121 10.17 24.19 -7.71
N ASP A 122 9.78 25.24 -8.41
CA ASP A 122 10.15 25.47 -9.79
C ASP A 122 10.47 26.96 -9.97
N GLN A 123 11.64 27.26 -10.54
CA GLN A 123 12.11 28.62 -10.76
C GLN A 123 12.61 28.77 -12.19
N GLY A 124 12.05 29.75 -12.89
CA GLY A 124 12.55 30.26 -14.15
C GLY A 124 13.00 31.72 -14.02
N ASP A 125 13.48 32.30 -15.11
CA ASP A 125 13.94 33.70 -15.14
C ASP A 125 12.85 34.71 -14.72
N ASN A 126 11.60 34.46 -15.10
CA ASN A 126 10.48 35.40 -14.89
C ASN A 126 9.37 34.85 -13.99
N TYR A 127 9.55 33.66 -13.40
CA TYR A 127 8.55 33.06 -12.53
C TYR A 127 9.17 32.19 -11.45
N ARG A 128 8.47 32.10 -10.32
CA ARG A 128 8.75 31.16 -9.24
C ARG A 128 7.43 30.52 -8.83
N GLN A 129 7.42 29.20 -8.77
CA GLN A 129 6.29 28.40 -8.38
C GLN A 129 6.69 27.50 -7.21
N GLU A 130 5.84 27.47 -6.20
CA GLU A 130 5.98 26.62 -5.03
C GLU A 130 4.64 25.94 -4.82
N GLY A 131 4.67 24.63 -4.60
CA GLY A 131 3.48 23.84 -4.38
C GLY A 131 3.67 22.87 -3.24
N LEU A 132 2.64 22.77 -2.40
CA LEU A 132 2.50 21.74 -1.40
C LEU A 132 1.15 21.05 -1.62
N GLY A 133 1.14 19.73 -1.57
CA GLY A 133 -0.05 18.93 -1.80
C GLY A 133 -0.11 17.75 -0.84
N ALA A 134 -1.31 17.38 -0.44
CA ALA A 134 -1.57 16.15 0.28
C ALA A 134 -2.75 15.44 -0.41
N SER A 135 -2.66 14.12 -0.50
CA SER A 135 -3.71 13.28 -1.09
C SER A 135 -3.87 12.01 -0.28
N GLY A 136 -5.10 11.58 -0.07
CA GLY A 136 -5.43 10.41 0.73
C GLY A 136 -6.92 10.19 0.71
N THR A 137 -7.37 9.14 1.41
CA THR A 137 -8.78 8.76 1.46
C THR A 137 -9.25 8.68 2.90
N LEU A 138 -10.45 9.20 3.16
CA LEU A 138 -11.16 9.06 4.41
C LEU A 138 -12.44 8.28 4.15
N VAL A 139 -12.63 7.18 4.86
CA VAL A 139 -13.80 6.30 4.71
C VAL A 139 -14.55 6.28 6.02
N LEU A 140 -15.81 6.71 5.97
CA LEU A 140 -16.75 6.57 7.08
C LEU A 140 -17.52 5.26 6.91
N HIS A 141 -17.49 4.40 7.92
CA HIS A 141 -18.14 3.09 7.92
C HIS A 141 -18.70 2.76 9.30
N SER A 142 -19.36 1.60 9.44
CA SER A 142 -20.00 1.18 10.69
C SER A 142 -19.06 1.06 11.89
N GLY A 143 -17.75 0.96 11.65
CA GLY A 143 -16.71 0.86 12.67
C GLY A 143 -16.03 2.18 13.01
N GLY A 144 -16.42 3.29 12.35
CA GLY A 144 -15.85 4.61 12.58
C GLY A 144 -15.28 5.23 11.30
N LEU A 145 -14.18 5.97 11.47
CA LEU A 145 -13.48 6.69 10.41
C LEU A 145 -12.09 6.10 10.22
N THR A 146 -11.80 5.63 9.01
CA THR A 146 -10.47 5.12 8.64
C THR A 146 -9.84 6.04 7.59
N ALA A 147 -8.59 6.43 7.85
CA ALA A 147 -7.75 7.18 6.92
C ALA A 147 -6.76 6.24 6.24
N GLY A 148 -6.48 6.46 4.97
CA GLY A 148 -5.57 5.62 4.21
C GLY A 148 -5.06 6.28 2.93
N PRO A 149 -4.26 5.55 2.15
CA PRO A 149 -3.71 6.05 0.89
C PRO A 149 -4.82 6.41 -0.10
N TYR A 150 -4.43 7.14 -1.15
CA TYR A 150 -5.35 7.52 -2.23
C TYR A 150 -5.94 6.26 -2.90
N THR A 151 -7.27 6.18 -2.96
CA THR A 151 -8.00 5.04 -3.52
C THR A 151 -8.48 5.29 -4.94
N SER A 152 -8.60 4.21 -5.71
CA SER A 152 -9.37 4.20 -6.96
C SER A 152 -10.87 4.07 -6.69
N ASP A 153 -11.69 4.08 -7.73
CA ASP A 153 -13.15 3.94 -7.64
C ASP A 153 -13.60 2.63 -6.97
N THR A 154 -12.80 1.55 -7.11
CA THR A 154 -13.10 0.25 -6.50
C THR A 154 -11.97 -0.12 -5.54
N PHE A 155 -12.28 -0.21 -4.26
CA PHE A 155 -11.27 -0.42 -3.21
C PHE A 155 -11.83 -1.28 -2.07
N ALA A 156 -10.96 -1.74 -1.17
CA ALA A 156 -11.38 -2.58 -0.03
C ALA A 156 -11.17 -1.88 1.31
N LEU A 157 -12.15 -2.05 2.19
CA LEU A 157 -12.03 -1.78 3.63
C LEU A 157 -11.74 -3.11 4.34
N ILE A 158 -10.53 -3.24 4.85
CA ILE A 158 -10.08 -4.41 5.60
C ILE A 158 -10.47 -4.22 7.06
N HIS A 159 -10.98 -5.28 7.67
CA HIS A 159 -11.27 -5.37 9.10
C HIS A 159 -10.57 -6.60 9.68
N ALA A 160 -9.64 -6.38 10.60
CA ALA A 160 -8.83 -7.40 11.25
C ALA A 160 -8.61 -7.00 12.72
N ASP A 161 -9.51 -7.45 13.60
CA ASP A 161 -9.53 -7.05 15.01
C ASP A 161 -8.23 -7.45 15.74
N GLY A 162 -7.57 -6.50 16.39
CA GLY A 162 -6.32 -6.76 17.11
C GLY A 162 -5.09 -7.00 16.22
N ALA A 163 -5.23 -7.06 14.89
CA ALA A 163 -4.10 -7.21 13.95
C ALA A 163 -3.35 -5.90 13.70
N GLN A 164 -3.26 -5.02 14.70
CA GLN A 164 -2.61 -3.72 14.58
C GLN A 164 -1.15 -3.89 14.14
N GLY A 165 -0.73 -3.12 13.14
CA GLY A 165 0.62 -3.19 12.58
C GLY A 165 0.79 -4.16 11.42
N ALA A 166 -0.22 -4.99 11.11
CA ALA A 166 -0.21 -5.82 9.92
C ALA A 166 -0.18 -4.95 8.66
N ILE A 167 0.74 -5.26 7.72
CA ILE A 167 0.89 -4.51 6.47
C ILE A 167 -0.06 -5.09 5.43
N VAL A 168 -0.79 -4.22 4.74
CA VAL A 168 -1.61 -4.63 3.61
C VAL A 168 -0.72 -4.81 2.38
N GLN A 169 -0.66 -6.02 1.84
CA GLN A 169 0.12 -6.30 0.64
C GLN A 169 -0.46 -5.53 -0.56
N ASN A 170 0.40 -4.90 -1.36
CA ASN A 170 0.01 -3.97 -2.43
C ASN A 170 -0.86 -2.79 -1.96
N GLY A 171 -0.86 -2.50 -0.66
CA GLY A 171 -1.65 -1.45 -0.03
C GLY A 171 -1.04 -0.06 -0.07
N GLN A 172 0.02 0.19 -0.86
CA GLN A 172 0.76 1.46 -0.87
C GLN A 172 1.21 1.90 0.54
N GLY A 173 1.73 0.97 1.34
CA GLY A 173 2.15 1.25 2.72
C GLY A 173 1.01 1.33 3.74
N ALA A 174 -0.23 0.97 3.37
CA ALA A 174 -1.34 0.83 4.31
C ALA A 174 -1.04 -0.22 5.38
N VAL A 175 -1.37 0.13 6.63
CA VAL A 175 -1.17 -0.70 7.82
C VAL A 175 -2.46 -0.71 8.62
N VAL A 176 -2.81 -1.87 9.18
CA VAL A 176 -3.95 -2.02 10.09
C VAL A 176 -3.76 -1.11 11.30
N ASP A 177 -4.72 -0.23 11.51
CA ASP A 177 -4.71 0.74 12.58
C ASP A 177 -5.05 0.09 13.94
N ARG A 178 -5.11 0.91 15.00
CA ARG A 178 -5.44 0.45 16.35
C ARG A 178 -6.90 -0.02 16.50
N PHE A 179 -7.77 0.34 15.56
CA PHE A 179 -9.17 -0.06 15.54
C PHE A 179 -9.38 -1.32 14.69
N GLY A 180 -8.32 -1.89 14.12
CA GLY A 180 -8.41 -3.09 13.29
C GLY A 180 -8.77 -2.79 11.84
N TYR A 181 -8.67 -1.54 11.37
CA TYR A 181 -9.06 -1.18 10.00
C TYR A 181 -7.86 -0.77 9.13
N ALA A 182 -7.95 -1.10 7.85
CA ALA A 182 -7.04 -0.61 6.81
C ALA A 182 -7.75 -0.46 5.47
N ILE A 183 -7.16 0.32 4.56
CA ILE A 183 -7.68 0.52 3.22
C ILE A 183 -6.72 -0.12 2.22
N LEU A 184 -7.24 -1.00 1.38
CA LEU A 184 -6.56 -1.47 0.18
C LEU A 184 -7.00 -0.58 -1.00
N PRO A 185 -6.11 0.25 -1.57
CA PRO A 185 -6.50 1.40 -2.38
C PRO A 185 -7.07 1.06 -3.77
N SER A 186 -6.76 -0.12 -4.32
CA SER A 186 -7.29 -0.50 -5.62
C SER A 186 -7.61 -1.98 -5.72
N LEU A 187 -8.71 -2.26 -6.40
CA LEU A 187 -9.17 -3.58 -6.75
C LEU A 187 -9.57 -3.60 -8.23
N SER A 188 -9.37 -4.74 -8.88
CA SER A 188 -9.85 -4.98 -10.23
C SER A 188 -11.33 -5.40 -10.19
N PRO A 189 -12.27 -4.63 -10.75
CA PRO A 189 -13.68 -5.00 -10.74
C PRO A 189 -13.93 -6.24 -11.60
N TYR A 190 -14.91 -7.05 -11.22
CA TYR A 190 -15.30 -8.32 -11.88
C TYR A 190 -14.18 -9.36 -11.98
N ARG A 191 -13.12 -9.21 -11.17
CA ARG A 191 -11.99 -10.14 -11.12
C ARG A 191 -11.74 -10.60 -9.69
N VAL A 192 -11.14 -11.78 -9.56
CA VAL A 192 -10.64 -12.27 -8.28
C VAL A 192 -9.47 -11.39 -7.85
N ASN A 193 -9.61 -10.74 -6.70
CA ASN A 193 -8.55 -9.98 -6.06
C ASN A 193 -8.14 -10.72 -4.79
N ASN A 194 -6.83 -10.95 -4.64
CA ASN A 194 -6.29 -11.58 -3.45
C ASN A 194 -5.83 -10.49 -2.47
N VAL A 195 -6.52 -10.39 -1.34
CA VAL A 195 -6.22 -9.45 -0.26
C VAL A 195 -5.40 -10.19 0.77
N THR A 196 -4.16 -9.75 1.00
CA THR A 196 -3.23 -10.43 1.89
C THR A 196 -2.69 -9.46 2.94
N LEU A 197 -2.63 -9.93 4.18
CA LEU A 197 -2.03 -9.23 5.30
C LEU A 197 -0.71 -9.87 5.68
N ASP A 198 0.33 -9.06 5.79
CA ASP A 198 1.64 -9.45 6.24
C ASP A 198 1.77 -9.21 7.74
N THR A 199 2.04 -10.28 8.49
CA THR A 199 2.10 -10.31 9.95
C THR A 199 3.48 -9.96 10.51
N ARG A 200 4.52 -9.76 9.68
CA ARG A 200 5.90 -9.53 10.15
C ARG A 200 6.06 -8.33 11.09
N LYS A 201 5.27 -7.27 10.88
CA LYS A 201 5.26 -6.06 11.73
C LYS A 201 3.99 -5.95 12.59
N MET A 202 3.17 -7.00 12.63
CA MET A 202 1.95 -7.07 13.46
C MET A 202 2.32 -7.27 14.93
N ARG A 203 1.54 -6.68 15.84
CA ARG A 203 1.69 -6.93 17.27
C ARG A 203 1.47 -8.41 17.60
N SER A 204 2.20 -8.89 18.62
CA SER A 204 2.21 -10.30 19.03
C SER A 204 1.02 -10.71 19.91
N ASP A 205 0.07 -9.83 20.16
CA ASP A 205 -1.13 -10.05 20.96
C ASP A 205 -2.28 -10.68 20.18
N ALA A 206 -2.16 -10.77 18.85
CA ALA A 206 -3.12 -11.44 18.00
C ALA A 206 -2.44 -12.34 16.98
N GLU A 207 -3.23 -13.21 16.37
CA GLU A 207 -2.87 -14.06 15.24
C GLU A 207 -3.99 -14.03 14.20
N LEU A 208 -3.63 -14.07 12.92
CA LEU A 208 -4.61 -14.21 11.83
C LEU A 208 -4.90 -15.70 11.62
N THR A 209 -6.17 -16.10 11.58
CA THR A 209 -6.54 -17.49 11.25
C THR A 209 -6.21 -17.83 9.79
N GLY A 210 -6.18 -16.82 8.92
CA GLY A 210 -5.76 -16.92 7.53
C GLY A 210 -5.24 -15.58 7.05
N GLY A 211 -4.03 -15.56 6.47
CA GLY A 211 -3.38 -14.33 6.03
C GLY A 211 -3.86 -13.78 4.68
N SER A 212 -4.75 -14.48 3.97
CA SER A 212 -5.21 -14.12 2.63
C SER A 212 -6.69 -14.42 2.43
N GLN A 213 -7.40 -13.52 1.73
CA GLN A 213 -8.82 -13.59 1.43
C GLN A 213 -9.06 -13.21 -0.03
N GLN A 214 -9.99 -13.88 -0.71
CA GLN A 214 -10.34 -13.59 -2.10
C GLN A 214 -11.70 -12.89 -2.20
N ILE A 215 -11.76 -11.82 -3.00
CA ILE A 215 -13.00 -11.09 -3.27
C ILE A 215 -13.14 -10.76 -4.76
N VAL A 216 -14.39 -10.62 -5.20
CA VAL A 216 -14.74 -10.20 -6.57
C VAL A 216 -15.68 -8.99 -6.48
N PRO A 217 -15.15 -7.74 -6.48
CA PRO A 217 -15.96 -6.55 -6.32
C PRO A 217 -16.61 -6.12 -7.65
N TYR A 218 -17.73 -5.42 -7.55
CA TYR A 218 -18.31 -4.65 -8.66
C TYR A 218 -17.55 -3.33 -8.86
N ALA A 219 -17.65 -2.74 -10.05
CA ALA A 219 -17.11 -1.40 -10.29
C ALA A 219 -17.76 -0.36 -9.37
N GLY A 220 -16.96 0.47 -8.72
CA GLY A 220 -17.40 1.48 -7.76
C GLY A 220 -17.69 0.95 -6.35
N ALA A 221 -17.45 -0.35 -6.11
CA ALA A 221 -17.73 -0.95 -4.80
C ALA A 221 -16.62 -0.69 -3.78
N ILE A 222 -17.05 -0.45 -2.54
CA ILE A 222 -16.20 -0.48 -1.35
C ILE A 222 -16.36 -1.86 -0.71
N ALA A 223 -15.48 -2.79 -1.05
CA ALA A 223 -15.59 -4.17 -0.58
C ALA A 223 -15.10 -4.28 0.88
N ARG A 224 -15.94 -4.78 1.78
CA ARG A 224 -15.51 -5.11 3.14
C ARG A 224 -14.85 -6.49 3.17
N VAL A 225 -13.63 -6.57 3.67
CA VAL A 225 -12.87 -7.82 3.81
C VAL A 225 -12.58 -8.06 5.28
N ASN A 226 -13.17 -9.12 5.84
CA ASN A 226 -12.98 -9.46 7.24
C ASN A 226 -11.92 -10.56 7.37
N PHE A 227 -10.93 -10.32 8.21
CA PHE A 227 -9.95 -11.32 8.64
C PHE A 227 -10.28 -11.73 10.06
N ALA A 228 -10.50 -13.02 10.27
CA ALA A 228 -10.67 -13.55 11.62
C ALA A 228 -9.31 -13.58 12.33
N THR A 229 -9.33 -13.12 13.57
CA THR A 229 -8.17 -13.02 14.43
C THR A 229 -8.41 -13.79 15.72
N ILE A 230 -7.35 -14.38 16.24
CA ILE A 230 -7.33 -15.02 17.56
C ILE A 230 -6.48 -14.14 18.46
N SER A 231 -7.11 -13.48 19.41
CA SER A 231 -6.42 -12.68 20.42
C SER A 231 -5.86 -13.55 21.54
N GLY A 232 -4.70 -13.16 22.07
CA GLY A 232 -4.07 -13.82 23.20
C GLY A 232 -2.56 -13.95 23.03
N LYS A 233 -1.90 -14.24 24.15
CA LYS A 233 -0.47 -14.56 24.14
C LYS A 233 -0.27 -15.92 23.46
N ALA A 234 0.66 -16.01 22.52
CA ALA A 234 1.09 -17.30 21.99
C ALA A 234 1.82 -18.08 23.10
N VAL A 235 1.40 -19.32 23.34
CA VAL A 235 2.03 -20.19 24.34
C VAL A 235 2.26 -21.55 23.70
N LEU A 236 3.48 -22.07 23.85
CA LEU A 236 3.81 -23.45 23.56
C LEU A 236 3.96 -24.23 24.88
N ILE A 237 3.06 -25.18 25.10
CA ILE A 237 2.99 -25.97 26.33
C ILE A 237 3.44 -27.39 26.00
N SER A 238 4.54 -27.84 26.60
CA SER A 238 4.95 -29.24 26.59
C SER A 238 4.22 -29.98 27.72
N VAL A 239 3.41 -30.96 27.34
CA VAL A 239 2.51 -31.67 28.25
C VAL A 239 2.95 -33.12 28.43
N LYS A 240 3.05 -33.56 29.69
CA LYS A 240 3.27 -34.96 30.06
C LYS A 240 2.22 -35.43 31.04
N MET A 241 1.81 -36.69 30.95
CA MET A 241 0.95 -37.33 31.93
C MET A 241 1.77 -37.72 33.19
N PRO A 242 1.13 -37.90 34.36
CA PRO A 242 1.80 -38.27 35.61
C PRO A 242 2.58 -39.58 35.54
N ASP A 243 2.16 -40.49 34.65
CA ASP A 243 2.81 -41.77 34.37
C ASP A 243 4.00 -41.66 33.39
N GLY A 244 4.32 -40.43 32.95
CA GLY A 244 5.39 -40.15 31.98
C GLY A 244 4.95 -40.29 30.52
N GLY A 245 3.71 -40.71 30.25
CA GLY A 245 3.15 -40.75 28.90
C GLY A 245 2.90 -39.34 28.33
N ILE A 246 2.57 -39.27 27.05
CA ILE A 246 2.18 -38.02 26.38
C ILE A 246 0.77 -38.16 25.82
N PRO A 247 -0.06 -37.08 25.85
CA PRO A 247 -1.30 -37.07 25.10
C PRO A 247 -1.04 -37.35 23.62
N PRO A 248 -1.93 -38.09 22.93
CA PRO A 248 -1.72 -38.42 21.53
C PRO A 248 -1.79 -37.16 20.66
N MET A 249 -1.01 -37.16 19.58
CA MET A 249 -1.09 -36.14 18.55
C MET A 249 -2.51 -36.10 17.96
N GLY A 250 -3.04 -34.90 17.73
CA GLY A 250 -4.40 -34.69 17.26
C GLY A 250 -5.45 -34.60 18.37
N ALA A 251 -5.08 -34.72 19.65
CA ALA A 251 -6.00 -34.44 20.75
C ALA A 251 -6.43 -32.97 20.74
N ASP A 252 -7.74 -32.72 20.86
CA ASP A 252 -8.30 -31.38 20.91
C ASP A 252 -8.02 -30.72 22.25
N VAL A 253 -7.75 -29.42 22.23
CA VAL A 253 -7.47 -28.61 23.42
C VAL A 253 -8.54 -27.54 23.57
N PHE A 254 -9.28 -27.59 24.68
CA PHE A 254 -10.35 -26.66 25.00
C PHE A 254 -9.94 -25.72 26.12
N ASN A 255 -10.36 -24.46 26.03
CA ASN A 255 -10.25 -23.51 27.14
C ASN A 255 -11.35 -23.75 28.20
N GLY A 256 -11.34 -22.95 29.28
CA GLY A 256 -12.35 -23.02 30.34
C GLY A 256 -13.78 -22.69 29.90
N GLU A 257 -13.97 -22.09 28.73
CA GLU A 257 -15.27 -21.75 28.13
C GLU A 257 -15.78 -22.86 27.20
N GLY A 258 -14.99 -23.92 26.97
CA GLY A 258 -15.32 -25.01 26.06
C GLY A 258 -15.01 -24.71 24.59
N THR A 259 -14.32 -23.62 24.29
CA THR A 259 -13.85 -23.27 22.94
C THR A 259 -12.60 -24.07 22.60
N ASN A 260 -12.56 -24.71 21.43
CA ASN A 260 -11.34 -25.35 20.93
C ASN A 260 -10.34 -24.25 20.55
N ILE A 261 -9.17 -24.26 21.18
CA ILE A 261 -8.11 -23.26 20.99
C ILE A 261 -6.84 -23.85 20.38
N GLY A 262 -6.85 -25.12 20.00
CA GLY A 262 -5.69 -25.80 19.42
C GLY A 262 -5.75 -27.31 19.55
N MET A 263 -4.64 -27.94 19.19
CA MET A 263 -4.48 -29.39 19.21
C MET A 263 -3.10 -29.77 19.74
N VAL A 264 -2.98 -31.00 20.24
CA VAL A 264 -1.69 -31.59 20.62
C VAL A 264 -0.93 -31.97 19.34
N GLY A 265 0.23 -31.36 19.15
CA GLY A 265 1.20 -31.69 18.12
C GLY A 265 2.14 -32.83 18.51
N GLN A 266 3.29 -32.90 17.83
CA GLN A 266 4.30 -33.91 18.12
C GLN A 266 4.88 -33.73 19.53
N SER A 267 5.28 -34.85 20.14
CA SER A 267 5.93 -34.86 21.47
C SER A 267 5.09 -34.24 22.61
N GLY A 268 3.76 -34.22 22.49
CA GLY A 268 2.88 -33.66 23.51
C GLY A 268 2.88 -32.13 23.58
N GLN A 269 3.29 -31.45 22.50
CA GLN A 269 3.32 -30.00 22.45
C GLN A 269 1.96 -29.41 22.07
N ILE A 270 1.51 -28.39 22.78
CA ILE A 270 0.29 -27.64 22.48
C ILE A 270 0.70 -26.22 22.12
N TYR A 271 0.32 -25.78 20.93
CA TYR A 271 0.33 -24.36 20.57
C TYR A 271 -1.07 -23.79 20.74
N ALA A 272 -1.21 -22.76 21.57
CA ALA A 272 -2.48 -22.09 21.78
C ALA A 272 -2.29 -20.59 22.05
N ARG A 273 -3.30 -19.81 21.69
CA ARG A 273 -3.41 -18.39 22.02
C ARG A 273 -4.29 -18.25 23.25
N ILE A 274 -3.72 -17.71 24.33
CA ILE A 274 -4.39 -17.63 25.63
C ILE A 274 -4.64 -16.15 25.98
N ALA A 275 -5.91 -15.81 26.18
CA ALA A 275 -6.34 -14.45 26.54
C ALA A 275 -6.20 -14.15 28.05
N HIS A 276 -6.42 -15.15 28.91
CA HIS A 276 -6.44 -14.99 30.36
C HIS A 276 -5.10 -15.37 31.00
N PRO A 277 -4.59 -14.64 32.00
CA PRO A 277 -3.29 -14.92 32.63
C PRO A 277 -3.26 -16.23 33.39
N SER A 278 -4.39 -16.74 33.87
CA SER A 278 -4.49 -18.03 34.54
C SER A 278 -5.74 -18.78 34.08
N GLY A 279 -5.68 -20.10 34.14
CA GLY A 279 -6.80 -20.95 33.75
C GLY A 279 -6.41 -22.43 33.68
N SER A 280 -7.32 -23.21 33.11
CA SER A 280 -7.06 -24.62 32.81
C SER A 280 -7.44 -24.94 31.36
N LEU A 281 -6.68 -25.83 30.75
CA LEU A 281 -6.94 -26.38 29.43
C LEU A 281 -7.40 -27.82 29.59
N LEU A 282 -8.47 -28.20 28.88
CA LEU A 282 -8.94 -29.57 28.79
C LEU A 282 -8.41 -30.19 27.51
N VAL A 283 -7.55 -31.18 27.63
CA VAL A 283 -7.05 -31.98 26.51
C VAL A 283 -7.93 -33.21 26.39
N ARG A 284 -8.52 -33.47 25.22
CA ARG A 284 -9.44 -34.59 24.98
C ARG A 284 -9.12 -35.31 23.68
N TRP A 285 -8.93 -36.63 23.75
CA TRP A 285 -8.67 -37.50 22.59
C TRP A 285 -9.68 -38.65 22.43
N GLY A 286 -10.71 -38.68 23.27
CA GLY A 286 -11.79 -39.65 23.17
C GLY A 286 -12.94 -39.31 24.12
N THR A 287 -13.92 -40.20 24.20
CA THR A 287 -15.14 -40.02 25.01
C THR A 287 -15.04 -40.63 26.41
N GLY A 288 -14.04 -41.51 26.65
CA GLY A 288 -13.83 -42.14 27.95
C GLY A 288 -13.24 -41.19 28.99
N ALA A 289 -13.52 -41.45 30.27
CA ALA A 289 -12.97 -40.66 31.39
C ALA A 289 -11.43 -40.67 31.44
N ASN A 290 -10.80 -41.74 30.95
CA ASN A 290 -9.34 -41.87 30.86
C ASN A 290 -8.74 -41.27 29.57
N GLN A 291 -9.57 -40.65 28.71
CA GLN A 291 -9.17 -40.08 27.42
C GLN A 291 -9.21 -38.54 27.43
N ARG A 292 -9.09 -37.97 28.62
CA ARG A 292 -9.08 -36.54 28.89
C ARG A 292 -8.17 -36.22 30.07
N CYS A 293 -7.58 -35.03 30.06
CA CYS A 293 -6.77 -34.53 31.16
C CYS A 293 -6.80 -32.99 31.20
N ARG A 294 -6.50 -32.42 32.38
CA ARG A 294 -6.46 -30.97 32.59
C ARG A 294 -5.05 -30.47 32.79
N VAL A 295 -4.76 -29.33 32.17
CA VAL A 295 -3.48 -28.61 32.30
C VAL A 295 -3.76 -27.23 32.90
N ALA A 296 -3.36 -27.02 34.15
CA ALA A 296 -3.40 -25.69 34.76
C ALA A 296 -2.22 -24.84 34.28
N TYR A 297 -2.49 -23.58 33.93
CA TYR A 297 -1.47 -22.63 33.50
C TYR A 297 -1.59 -21.31 34.26
N GLN A 298 -0.45 -20.64 34.38
CA GLN A 298 -0.33 -19.27 34.85
C GLN A 298 0.76 -18.62 34.01
N LEU A 299 0.42 -17.51 33.37
CA LEU A 299 1.22 -16.77 32.41
C LEU A 299 1.56 -15.41 33.01
N ASP A 300 2.81 -15.01 32.81
CA ASP A 300 3.16 -13.60 32.94
C ASP A 300 2.87 -12.89 31.61
N LEU A 301 1.80 -12.10 31.59
CA LEU A 301 1.42 -11.35 30.40
C LEU A 301 2.35 -10.16 30.13
N HIS A 302 3.19 -9.75 31.09
CA HIS A 302 4.08 -8.58 30.96
C HIS A 302 5.41 -8.89 30.27
N THR A 303 5.73 -10.17 30.05
CA THR A 303 6.96 -10.57 29.36
C THR A 303 6.96 -10.05 27.91
N LYS A 304 8.08 -9.51 27.42
CA LYS A 304 8.19 -9.02 26.02
C LYS A 304 8.41 -10.11 24.98
N GLU A 305 8.49 -11.38 25.39
CA GLU A 305 8.72 -12.48 24.46
C GLU A 305 7.52 -12.70 23.53
N PRO A 306 7.78 -13.02 22.24
CA PRO A 306 6.74 -13.19 21.23
C PRO A 306 5.85 -14.41 21.48
N PHE A 307 6.36 -15.43 22.17
CA PHE A 307 5.60 -16.57 22.68
C PHE A 307 6.23 -17.06 23.99
N LEU A 308 5.45 -17.75 24.83
CA LEU A 308 5.92 -18.31 26.10
C LEU A 308 6.04 -19.83 26.02
N TYR A 309 7.10 -20.40 26.60
CA TYR A 309 7.24 -21.84 26.76
C TYR A 309 6.84 -22.27 28.17
N LEU A 310 6.01 -23.31 28.28
CA LEU A 310 5.63 -23.92 29.55
C LEU A 310 5.86 -25.43 29.51
N ASN A 311 6.33 -25.99 30.62
CA ASN A 311 6.32 -27.43 30.87
C ASN A 311 5.27 -27.72 31.93
N LYS A 312 4.28 -28.56 31.62
CA LYS A 312 3.17 -28.87 32.51
C LYS A 312 2.82 -30.35 32.55
N ILE A 313 2.29 -30.76 33.69
CA ILE A 313 1.75 -32.11 33.89
C ILE A 313 0.24 -32.05 33.57
N CYS A 314 -0.26 -33.00 32.80
CA CYS A 314 -1.69 -33.17 32.51
C CYS A 314 -2.31 -34.07 33.57
N GLU A 315 -3.01 -33.48 34.54
CA GLU A 315 -3.65 -34.26 35.59
C GLU A 315 -4.90 -34.96 35.04
N LYS A 316 -5.12 -36.20 35.46
CA LYS A 316 -6.37 -36.91 35.13
C LYS A 316 -7.54 -36.19 35.78
N GLU A 317 -8.64 -36.10 35.04
CA GLU A 317 -9.90 -35.55 35.56
C GLU A 317 -10.58 -36.50 36.54
#